data_AF-A0A2V8ZVE3-F1
#
_entry.id   AF-A0A2V8ZVE3-F1
#
_cell.length_a   1.000
_cell.length_b   1.000
_cell.length_c   1.000
_cell.angle_alpha   90.00
_cell.angle_beta   90.00
_cell.angle_gamma   90.00
#
_symmetry.space_group_name_H-M   'P 1'
#
loop_
_entity.id
_entity.type
_entity.pdbx_description
1 polymer ?
#
loop_
_entity_poly.entity_id
_entity_poly.type
_entity_poly.pdbx_seq_one_letter_code
_entity_poly.pdbx_strand_id
1 'polypeptide(L)'
;MINLEIQPDQFDKMYMFSLTCESGLGEWGFYADSYCGETPFVFHKEGKNVQVILKNTRFAAEDNSPMGRAVAHSFSDSILGSTKRESQPHPERKSELIDLGAILLTDVPMMAYQLNDVFRIAYRYDAKNSNFGMLKAFDRNIEIETVNHFAAEQPPLPPLLPPGVPPPPSPQPPRNVPDIRSVLFHFRYSISELPGPGVPCTFGRRPRGTAAG
;
A
#
# COMPACT_ATOMS: atom_id res chain seq x y z
N MET A 1 14.04 -8.80 -11.15
CA MET A 1 12.76 -9.52 -11.01
C MET A 1 12.83 -10.27 -9.69
N ILE A 2 11.90 -10.00 -8.78
CA ILE A 2 11.84 -10.66 -7.47
C ILE A 2 10.54 -11.45 -7.43
N ASN A 3 10.65 -12.74 -7.15
CA ASN A 3 9.52 -13.65 -7.12
C ASN A 3 9.20 -14.03 -5.68
N LEU A 4 7.92 -14.14 -5.37
CA LEU A 4 7.42 -14.72 -4.13
C LEU A 4 6.96 -16.16 -4.40
N GLU A 5 7.40 -17.08 -3.56
CA GLU A 5 6.91 -18.46 -3.56
C GLU A 5 5.71 -18.58 -2.61
N ILE A 6 4.58 -19.05 -3.12
CA ILE A 6 3.35 -19.26 -2.36
C ILE A 6 3.03 -20.76 -2.31
N GLN A 7 2.93 -21.30 -1.10
CA GLN A 7 2.53 -22.70 -0.88
C GLN A 7 1.01 -22.88 -1.05
N PRO A 8 0.52 -24.08 -1.41
CA PRO A 8 -0.91 -24.31 -1.64
C PRO A 8 -1.82 -23.93 -0.46
N ASP A 9 -1.35 -24.10 0.77
CA ASP A 9 -2.06 -23.80 2.03
C ASP A 9 -2.06 -22.31 2.39
N GLN A 10 -1.28 -21.49 1.67
CA GLN A 10 -1.22 -20.04 1.86
C GLN A 10 -2.26 -19.29 1.02
N PHE A 11 -2.93 -19.97 0.07
CA PHE A 11 -4.02 -19.37 -0.69
C PHE A 11 -5.30 -19.28 0.14
N ASP A 12 -6.04 -18.19 -0.04
CA ASP A 12 -7.25 -17.84 0.70
C ASP A 12 -7.07 -17.78 2.23
N LYS A 13 -5.82 -17.82 2.70
CA LYS A 13 -5.41 -17.54 4.08
C LYS A 13 -5.26 -16.04 4.27
N MET A 14 -5.74 -15.54 5.41
CA MET A 14 -5.68 -14.12 5.73
C MET A 14 -4.33 -13.74 6.32
N TYR A 15 -3.74 -12.71 5.75
CA TYR A 15 -2.49 -12.08 6.17
C TYR A 15 -2.73 -10.62 6.53
N MET A 16 -1.80 -10.01 7.26
CA MET A 16 -1.77 -8.57 7.45
C MET A 16 -0.73 -7.94 6.52
N PHE A 17 -1.13 -6.89 5.82
CA PHE A 17 -0.25 -6.02 5.06
C PHE A 17 -0.13 -4.68 5.78
N SER A 18 1.06 -4.32 6.22
CA SER A 18 1.35 -3.03 6.86
C SER A 18 2.37 -2.26 6.02
N LEU A 19 2.14 -0.97 5.86
CA LEU A 19 2.94 -0.07 5.04
C LEU A 19 3.47 1.10 5.88
N THR A 20 4.78 1.27 5.86
CA THR A 20 5.49 2.41 6.47
C THR A 20 6.19 3.21 5.39
N CYS A 21 6.06 4.53 5.44
CA CYS A 21 6.87 5.43 4.62
C CYS A 21 8.18 5.72 5.35
N GLU A 22 9.24 4.98 5.01
CA GLU A 22 10.58 5.11 5.61
C GLU A 22 11.24 6.43 5.22
N SER A 23 10.92 6.97 4.04
CA SER A 23 11.36 8.30 3.63
C SER A 23 10.20 9.19 3.22
N GLY A 24 10.46 10.49 3.22
CA GLY A 24 9.52 11.51 2.77
C GLY A 24 10.25 12.78 2.35
N LEU A 25 9.48 13.83 2.04
CA LEU A 25 10.00 15.15 1.65
C LEU A 25 10.39 16.02 2.85
N GLY A 26 10.03 15.62 4.07
CA GLY A 26 10.25 16.44 5.27
C GLY A 26 9.38 17.70 5.32
N GLU A 27 8.31 17.75 4.52
CA GLU A 27 7.37 18.86 4.45
C GLU A 27 5.97 18.37 4.09
N TRP A 28 4.95 19.19 4.36
CA TRP A 28 3.57 18.98 3.92
C TRP A 28 2.95 17.61 4.28
N GLY A 29 3.37 17.02 5.41
CA GLY A 29 2.87 15.72 5.87
C GLY A 29 3.61 14.51 5.31
N PHE A 30 4.56 14.72 4.39
CA PHE A 30 5.43 13.67 3.85
C PHE A 30 6.68 13.51 4.73
N TYR A 31 6.51 12.96 5.92
CA TYR A 31 7.61 12.75 6.87
C TYR A 31 8.10 11.30 6.85
N ALA A 32 9.39 11.12 7.14
CA ALA A 32 9.96 9.79 7.34
C ALA A 32 9.31 9.09 8.54
N ASP A 33 9.37 7.76 8.51
CA ASP A 33 8.78 6.85 9.50
C ASP A 33 7.28 7.06 9.75
N SER A 34 6.56 7.65 8.79
CA SER A 34 5.12 7.83 8.91
C SER A 34 4.38 6.55 8.57
N TYR A 35 3.34 6.27 9.35
CA TYR A 35 2.43 5.16 9.07
C TYR A 35 1.60 5.43 7.81
N CYS A 36 1.67 4.53 6.84
CA CYS A 36 1.08 4.69 5.50
C CYS A 36 -0.04 3.69 5.20
N GLY A 37 -0.48 2.96 6.23
CA GLY A 37 -1.69 2.16 6.22
C GLY A 37 -1.45 0.69 6.53
N GLU A 38 -2.52 -0.01 6.87
CA GLU A 38 -2.54 -1.45 7.00
C GLU A 38 -3.90 -1.98 6.59
N THR A 39 -3.91 -3.20 6.07
CA THR A 39 -5.15 -3.87 5.70
C THR A 39 -4.90 -5.37 5.68
N PRO A 40 -5.87 -6.18 6.14
CA PRO A 40 -5.79 -7.61 5.89
C PRO A 40 -6.01 -7.88 4.41
N PHE A 41 -5.37 -8.94 3.93
CA PHE A 41 -5.46 -9.37 2.55
C PHE A 41 -5.37 -10.88 2.41
N VAL A 42 -5.73 -11.39 1.24
CA VAL A 42 -5.60 -12.80 0.86
C VAL A 42 -4.96 -12.92 -0.53
N PHE A 43 -4.20 -13.99 -0.73
CA PHE A 43 -3.82 -14.44 -2.07
C PHE A 43 -4.92 -15.33 -2.62
N HIS A 44 -5.57 -14.91 -3.70
CA HIS A 44 -6.66 -15.65 -4.31
C HIS A 44 -6.27 -16.16 -5.69
N LYS A 45 -6.57 -17.42 -6.00
CA LYS A 45 -6.35 -17.99 -7.34
C LYS A 45 -7.55 -17.73 -8.23
N GLU A 46 -7.35 -16.90 -9.25
CA GLU A 46 -8.37 -16.63 -10.26
C GLU A 46 -7.87 -17.16 -11.63
N GLY A 47 -8.29 -18.37 -11.98
CA GLY A 47 -7.93 -19.03 -13.24
C GLY A 47 -6.41 -19.25 -13.39
N LYS A 48 -5.77 -18.43 -14.23
CA LYS A 48 -4.30 -18.47 -14.45
C LYS A 48 -3.52 -17.42 -13.67
N ASN A 49 -4.22 -16.55 -12.97
CA ASN A 49 -3.62 -15.44 -12.24
C ASN A 49 -3.76 -15.66 -10.73
N VAL A 50 -2.89 -14.99 -9.99
CA VAL A 50 -3.04 -14.80 -8.55
C VAL A 50 -3.38 -13.34 -8.32
N GLN A 51 -4.45 -13.11 -7.58
CA GLN A 51 -4.90 -11.80 -7.15
C GLN A 51 -4.51 -11.57 -5.69
N VAL A 52 -4.12 -10.34 -5.38
CA VAL A 52 -3.98 -9.87 -4.00
C VAL A 52 -5.24 -9.10 -3.66
N ILE A 53 -6.11 -9.69 -2.84
CA ILE A 53 -7.40 -9.12 -2.48
C ILE A 53 -7.29 -8.50 -1.09
N LEU A 54 -7.49 -7.19 -1.00
CA LEU A 54 -7.62 -6.44 0.24
C LEU A 54 -9.02 -6.64 0.80
N LYS A 55 -9.11 -7.11 2.04
CA LYS A 55 -10.37 -7.42 2.71
C LYS A 55 -10.95 -6.17 3.36
N ASN A 56 -12.21 -5.87 3.07
CA ASN A 56 -12.89 -4.73 3.65
C ASN A 56 -13.35 -5.04 5.09
N THR A 57 -12.59 -4.57 6.07
CA THR A 57 -12.88 -4.78 7.50
C THR A 57 -13.73 -3.68 8.13
N ARG A 58 -14.16 -2.67 7.36
CA ARG A 58 -15.03 -1.60 7.89
C ARG A 58 -16.38 -2.14 8.35
N PHE A 59 -16.80 -3.25 7.77
CA PHE A 59 -18.05 -3.94 8.10
C PHE A 59 -17.71 -5.41 8.35
N ALA A 60 -17.95 -5.86 9.58
CA ALA A 60 -17.71 -7.23 9.98
C ALA A 60 -18.96 -7.80 10.66
N ALA A 61 -19.23 -9.07 10.40
CA ALA A 61 -20.30 -9.82 11.01
C ALA A 61 -19.80 -11.26 11.23
N GLU A 62 -20.49 -11.98 12.12
CA GLU A 62 -20.17 -13.38 12.37
C GLU A 62 -20.38 -14.21 11.11
N ASP A 63 -19.40 -15.06 10.80
CA ASP A 63 -19.44 -15.95 9.66
C ASP A 63 -20.67 -16.87 9.72
N ASN A 64 -21.20 -17.24 8.56
CA ASN A 64 -22.40 -18.09 8.42
C ASN A 64 -23.70 -17.53 9.00
N SER A 65 -23.71 -16.29 9.52
CA SER A 65 -24.94 -15.61 9.95
C SER A 65 -25.69 -14.96 8.77
N PRO A 66 -27.00 -14.68 8.88
CA PRO A 66 -27.73 -13.87 7.89
C PRO A 66 -27.09 -12.50 7.68
N MET A 67 -26.56 -11.90 8.75
CA MET A 67 -25.84 -10.63 8.70
C MET A 67 -24.51 -10.76 7.95
N GLY A 68 -23.77 -11.86 8.15
CA GLY A 68 -22.53 -12.17 7.42
C GLY A 68 -22.76 -12.23 5.91
N ARG A 69 -23.82 -12.93 5.47
CA ARG A 69 -24.21 -12.94 4.04
C ARG A 69 -24.57 -11.54 3.54
N ALA A 70 -25.34 -10.78 4.31
CA ALA A 70 -25.72 -9.42 3.93
C ALA A 70 -24.49 -8.51 3.76
N VAL A 71 -23.53 -8.58 4.70
CA VAL A 71 -22.25 -7.84 4.63
C VAL A 71 -21.47 -8.25 3.38
N ALA A 72 -21.27 -9.55 3.14
CA ALA A 72 -20.54 -10.06 1.98
C ALA A 72 -21.15 -9.65 0.63
N HIS A 73 -22.48 -9.49 0.56
CA HIS A 73 -23.16 -9.02 -0.65
C HIS A 73 -23.20 -7.49 -0.78
N SER A 74 -23.09 -6.76 0.32
CA SER A 74 -23.27 -5.30 0.32
C SER A 74 -21.96 -4.53 0.21
N PHE A 75 -20.86 -5.11 0.68
CA PHE A 75 -19.57 -4.42 0.75
C PHE A 75 -18.52 -5.15 -0.07
N SER A 76 -17.96 -4.45 -1.05
CA SER A 76 -16.91 -4.98 -1.91
C SER A 76 -15.56 -4.99 -1.20
N ASP A 77 -14.81 -6.06 -1.42
CA ASP A 77 -13.36 -6.09 -1.26
C ASP A 77 -12.67 -5.33 -2.42
N SER A 78 -11.35 -5.16 -2.35
CA SER A 78 -10.57 -4.47 -3.38
C SER A 78 -9.42 -5.35 -3.88
N ILE A 79 -9.12 -5.28 -5.17
CA ILE A 79 -7.93 -5.95 -5.73
C ILE A 79 -6.78 -4.95 -5.68
N LEU A 80 -5.71 -5.29 -4.94
CA LEU A 80 -4.48 -4.50 -4.92
C LEU A 80 -3.71 -4.67 -6.23
N GLY A 81 -3.60 -5.92 -6.68
CA GLY A 81 -2.87 -6.27 -7.89
C GLY A 81 -3.18 -7.69 -8.33
N SER A 82 -2.86 -7.98 -9.59
CA SER A 82 -3.00 -9.32 -10.16
C SER A 82 -1.78 -9.61 -10.99
N THR A 83 -1.24 -10.82 -10.84
CA THR A 83 -0.07 -11.27 -11.58
C THR A 83 -0.29 -12.67 -12.14
N LYS A 84 0.41 -12.97 -13.24
CA LYS A 84 0.38 -14.31 -13.82
C LYS A 84 1.21 -15.24 -12.96
N ARG A 85 0.87 -16.53 -13.00
CA ARG A 85 1.74 -17.56 -12.44
C ARG A 85 2.94 -17.74 -13.34
N GLU A 86 4.11 -17.41 -12.81
CA GLU A 86 5.38 -17.43 -13.56
C GLU A 86 5.96 -18.85 -13.67
N SER A 87 5.50 -19.79 -12.84
CA SER A 87 5.96 -21.17 -12.85
C SER A 87 4.82 -22.19 -12.90
N GLN A 88 5.14 -23.37 -13.43
CA GLN A 88 4.35 -24.56 -13.09
C GLN A 88 4.52 -24.86 -11.59
N PRO A 89 3.53 -25.50 -10.96
CA PRO A 89 3.65 -25.91 -9.56
C PRO A 89 4.90 -26.75 -9.34
N HIS A 90 5.65 -26.46 -8.28
CA HIS A 90 6.85 -27.24 -7.95
C HIS A 90 6.50 -28.74 -7.81
N PRO A 91 7.28 -29.67 -8.39
CA PRO A 91 6.90 -31.10 -8.45
C PRO A 91 6.56 -31.73 -7.10
N GLU A 92 7.31 -31.36 -6.07
CA GLU A 92 7.11 -31.86 -4.70
C GLU A 92 6.28 -30.90 -3.83
N ARG A 93 6.74 -29.65 -3.71
CA ARG A 93 6.13 -28.62 -2.84
C ARG A 93 4.79 -28.08 -3.35
N LYS A 94 4.48 -28.27 -4.64
CA LYS A 94 3.29 -27.74 -5.34
C LYS A 94 3.13 -26.23 -5.22
N SER A 95 4.18 -25.53 -4.82
CA SER A 95 4.22 -24.08 -4.68
C SER A 95 4.24 -23.40 -6.04
N GLU A 96 3.74 -22.18 -6.07
CA GLU A 96 3.63 -21.35 -7.26
C GLU A 96 4.45 -20.07 -7.07
N LEU A 97 5.14 -19.64 -8.13
CA LEU A 97 5.88 -18.39 -8.14
C LEU A 97 5.04 -17.27 -8.73
N ILE A 98 5.03 -16.13 -8.05
CA ILE A 98 4.40 -14.90 -8.52
C ILE A 98 5.43 -13.76 -8.58
N ASP A 99 5.29 -12.88 -9.58
CA ASP A 99 6.10 -11.67 -9.66
C ASP A 99 5.60 -10.62 -8.65
N LEU A 100 6.45 -10.27 -7.68
CA LEU A 100 6.14 -9.22 -6.72
C LEU A 100 6.17 -7.82 -7.33
N GLY A 101 6.94 -7.62 -8.40
CA GLY A 101 7.03 -6.32 -9.08
C GLY A 101 5.67 -5.86 -9.60
N ALA A 102 4.91 -6.78 -10.20
CA ALA A 102 3.56 -6.53 -10.68
C ALA A 102 2.55 -6.09 -9.59
N ILE A 103 2.87 -6.28 -8.31
CA ILE A 103 2.00 -5.95 -7.17
C ILE A 103 2.54 -4.72 -6.44
N LEU A 104 3.80 -4.76 -6.00
CA LEU A 104 4.36 -3.77 -5.06
C LEU A 104 5.10 -2.61 -5.74
N LEU A 105 5.58 -2.77 -6.98
CA LEU A 105 6.16 -1.66 -7.76
C LEU A 105 5.06 -0.92 -8.51
N THR A 106 4.04 -0.49 -7.76
CA THR A 106 2.92 0.32 -8.21
C THR A 106 2.65 1.41 -7.17
N ASP A 107 1.80 2.39 -7.49
CA ASP A 107 1.43 3.46 -6.55
C ASP A 107 0.41 2.96 -5.49
N VAL A 108 0.82 1.98 -4.68
CA VAL A 108 0.01 1.35 -3.62
C VAL A 108 -0.57 2.37 -2.63
N PRO A 109 0.22 3.29 -2.04
CA PRO A 109 -0.31 4.30 -1.11
C PRO A 109 -1.08 5.45 -1.78
N MET A 110 -1.26 5.44 -3.11
CA MET A 110 -1.77 6.59 -3.88
C MET A 110 -0.96 7.87 -3.62
N MET A 111 0.36 7.74 -3.51
CA MET A 111 1.27 8.85 -3.25
C MET A 111 1.24 9.87 -4.38
N ALA A 112 1.09 9.44 -5.65
CA ALA A 112 0.94 10.39 -6.75
C ALA A 112 -0.27 11.29 -6.52
N TYR A 113 -1.42 10.73 -6.11
CA TYR A 113 -2.62 11.51 -5.81
C TYR A 113 -2.37 12.54 -4.70
N GLN A 114 -1.71 12.14 -3.62
CA GLN A 114 -1.40 13.04 -2.49
C GLN A 114 -0.47 14.18 -2.92
N LEU A 115 0.60 13.88 -3.67
CA LEU A 115 1.51 14.89 -4.20
C LEU A 115 0.78 15.88 -5.12
N ASN A 116 -0.10 15.38 -5.98
CA ASN A 116 -0.93 16.20 -6.87
C ASN A 116 -1.87 17.12 -6.09
N ASP A 117 -2.48 16.64 -5.01
CA ASP A 117 -3.40 17.44 -4.20
C ASP A 117 -2.67 18.56 -3.44
N VAL A 118 -1.51 18.25 -2.86
CA VAL A 118 -0.72 19.21 -2.09
C VAL A 118 -0.04 20.25 -2.97
N PHE A 119 0.69 19.81 -3.99
CA PHE A 119 1.57 20.69 -4.78
C PHE A 119 0.93 21.22 -6.05
N ARG A 120 -0.19 20.63 -6.49
CA ARG A 120 -0.83 20.92 -7.80
C ARG A 120 0.14 20.77 -8.98
N ILE A 121 1.12 19.88 -8.83
CA ILE A 121 2.05 19.46 -9.87
C ILE A 121 1.66 18.04 -10.28
N ALA A 122 1.59 17.80 -11.60
CA ALA A 122 1.16 16.56 -12.23
C ALA A 122 2.13 15.37 -12.04
N TYR A 123 2.40 14.97 -10.79
CA TYR A 123 3.25 13.81 -10.51
C TYR A 123 2.58 12.52 -10.96
N ARG A 124 3.39 11.63 -11.53
CA ARG A 124 3.00 10.28 -11.94
C ARG A 124 4.01 9.28 -11.44
N TYR A 125 3.53 8.10 -11.08
CA TYR A 125 4.39 6.99 -10.72
C TYR A 125 5.21 6.53 -11.93
N ASP A 126 6.51 6.39 -11.73
CA ASP A 126 7.46 5.98 -12.75
C ASP A 126 8.01 4.59 -12.43
N ALA A 127 7.34 3.58 -12.97
CA ALA A 127 7.70 2.18 -12.78
C ALA A 127 9.10 1.83 -13.31
N LYS A 128 9.65 2.59 -14.27
CA LYS A 128 10.97 2.29 -14.87
C LYS A 128 12.12 2.65 -13.95
N ASN A 129 11.96 3.69 -13.15
CA ASN A 129 12.96 4.16 -12.19
C ASN A 129 12.61 3.78 -10.74
N SER A 130 11.61 2.92 -10.56
CA SER A 130 11.26 2.35 -9.26
C SER A 130 11.83 0.95 -9.13
N ASN A 131 12.29 0.58 -7.93
CA ASN A 131 12.95 -0.69 -7.70
C ASN A 131 12.70 -1.24 -6.29
N PHE A 132 13.13 -2.48 -6.08
CA PHE A 132 13.17 -3.08 -4.76
C PHE A 132 14.47 -2.71 -4.04
N GLY A 133 14.37 -2.41 -2.75
CA GLY A 133 15.49 -2.17 -1.85
C GLY A 133 15.82 -3.42 -1.03
N MET A 134 15.82 -3.26 0.29
CA MET A 134 16.03 -4.36 1.24
C MET A 134 14.89 -5.40 1.22
N LEU A 135 15.26 -6.68 1.25
CA LEU A 135 14.33 -7.79 1.50
C LEU A 135 14.81 -8.60 2.70
N LYS A 136 13.91 -8.84 3.66
CA LYS A 136 14.17 -9.66 4.84
C LYS A 136 13.02 -10.64 5.05
N ALA A 137 13.37 -11.89 5.32
CA ALA A 137 12.42 -12.92 5.69
C ALA A 137 12.68 -13.34 7.13
N PHE A 138 11.60 -13.49 7.88
CA PHE A 138 11.56 -14.02 9.23
C PHE A 138 10.55 -15.17 9.26
N ASP A 139 10.48 -15.89 10.38
CA ASP A 139 9.65 -17.10 10.49
C ASP A 139 8.16 -16.87 10.22
N ARG A 140 7.63 -15.69 10.55
CA ARG A 140 6.19 -15.36 10.43
C ARG A 140 5.88 -14.07 9.69
N ASN A 141 6.88 -13.40 9.16
CA ASN A 141 6.70 -12.18 8.39
C ASN A 141 7.84 -11.98 7.38
N ILE A 142 7.54 -11.24 6.33
CA ILE A 142 8.51 -10.76 5.36
C ILE A 142 8.44 -9.25 5.31
N GLU A 143 9.60 -8.62 5.21
CA GLU A 143 9.77 -7.19 5.04
C GLU A 143 10.37 -6.92 3.68
N ILE A 144 9.72 -6.04 2.93
CA ILE A 144 10.08 -5.69 1.56
C ILE A 144 10.14 -4.18 1.47
N GLU A 145 11.29 -3.64 1.13
CA GLU A 145 11.45 -2.23 0.81
C GLU A 145 11.30 -2.01 -0.70
N THR A 146 10.64 -0.91 -1.06
CA THR A 146 10.58 -0.39 -2.43
C THR A 146 11.03 1.06 -2.44
N VAL A 147 11.81 1.41 -3.45
CA VAL A 147 12.18 2.79 -3.75
C VAL A 147 11.38 3.22 -4.96
N ASN A 148 10.46 4.15 -4.75
CA ASN A 148 9.43 4.54 -5.71
C ASN A 148 9.73 5.92 -6.24
N HIS A 149 9.83 6.03 -7.56
CA HIS A 149 10.05 7.29 -8.24
C HIS A 149 8.72 7.88 -8.71
N PHE A 150 8.51 9.16 -8.40
CA PHE A 150 7.42 9.94 -8.95
C PHE A 150 7.99 11.10 -9.75
N ALA A 151 7.58 11.16 -11.01
CA ALA A 151 8.08 12.13 -11.98
C ALA A 151 6.97 13.10 -12.39
N ALA A 152 7.34 14.35 -12.63
CA ALA A 152 6.51 15.35 -13.28
C ALA A 152 7.26 15.92 -14.50
N GLU A 153 6.63 15.96 -15.67
CA GLU A 153 7.30 16.47 -16.88
C GLU A 153 7.63 17.97 -16.76
N GLN A 154 6.61 18.76 -16.43
CA GLN A 154 6.73 20.20 -16.33
C GLN A 154 5.85 20.76 -15.20
N PRO A 155 6.43 21.45 -14.22
CA PRO A 155 5.69 22.20 -13.22
C PRO A 155 4.91 23.36 -13.86
N PRO A 156 3.74 23.73 -13.32
CA PRO A 156 2.97 24.86 -13.84
C PRO A 156 3.79 26.15 -13.69
N LEU A 157 3.83 26.95 -14.76
CA LEU A 157 4.44 28.26 -14.72
C LEU A 157 3.62 29.20 -13.80
N PRO A 158 4.27 30.08 -13.03
CA PRO A 158 3.56 31.13 -12.32
C PRO A 158 2.69 31.94 -13.28
N PRO A 159 1.45 32.29 -12.90
CA PRO A 159 0.58 33.08 -13.75
C PRO A 159 1.19 34.47 -14.00
N LEU A 160 1.10 34.96 -15.23
CA LEU A 160 1.44 36.34 -15.55
C LEU A 160 0.34 37.25 -15.01
N LEU A 161 0.69 38.09 -14.04
CA LEU A 161 -0.26 38.99 -13.38
C LEU A 161 -0.07 40.43 -13.89
N PRO A 162 -1.16 41.19 -14.10
CA PRO A 162 -1.06 42.62 -14.36
C PRO A 162 -0.36 43.37 -13.21
N PRO A 163 0.34 44.49 -13.49
CA PRO A 163 0.95 45.30 -12.44
C PRO A 163 -0.06 45.72 -11.38
N GLY A 164 0.29 45.54 -10.09
CA GLY A 164 -0.57 45.93 -8.96
C GLY A 164 -1.59 44.88 -8.51
N VAL A 165 -1.70 43.74 -9.20
CA VAL A 165 -2.56 42.62 -8.75
C VAL A 165 -1.74 41.67 -7.87
N PRO A 166 -2.13 41.43 -6.61
CA PRO A 166 -1.44 40.43 -5.78
C PRO A 166 -1.66 39.02 -6.36
N PRO A 167 -0.64 38.15 -6.31
CA PRO A 167 -0.79 36.79 -6.79
C PRO A 167 -1.88 36.04 -6.03
N PRO A 168 -2.70 35.22 -6.73
CA PRO A 168 -3.62 34.34 -6.05
C PRO A 168 -2.81 33.38 -5.15
N PRO A 169 -3.36 32.96 -3.99
CA PRO A 169 -2.72 31.97 -3.17
C PRO A 169 -2.59 30.68 -3.97
N SER A 170 -1.36 30.36 -4.39
CA SER A 170 -1.03 29.11 -5.06
C SER A 170 -0.25 28.20 -4.09
N PRO A 171 -0.54 26.89 -4.10
CA PRO A 171 0.30 25.93 -3.42
C PRO A 171 1.73 26.06 -3.95
N GLN A 172 2.66 26.08 -3.00
CA GLN A 172 4.08 26.25 -3.28
C GLN A 172 4.63 24.90 -3.74
N PRO A 173 5.56 24.85 -4.70
CA PRO A 173 6.24 23.61 -5.05
C PRO A 173 7.04 23.07 -3.84
N PRO A 174 7.41 21.77 -3.85
CA PRO A 174 8.31 21.22 -2.84
C PRO A 174 9.63 21.99 -2.79
N ARG A 175 10.13 22.24 -1.58
CA ARG A 175 11.32 23.05 -1.32
C ARG A 175 12.51 22.21 -0.83
N ASN A 176 12.23 21.03 -0.28
CA ASN A 176 13.24 20.17 0.32
C ASN A 176 13.84 19.16 -0.67
N VAL A 177 13.65 19.36 -1.97
CA VAL A 177 14.17 18.48 -3.02
C VAL A 177 15.07 19.24 -4.01
N PRO A 178 16.15 18.60 -4.50
CA PRO A 178 17.06 19.22 -5.46
C PRO A 178 16.45 19.39 -6.86
N ASP A 179 15.57 18.49 -7.30
CA ASP A 179 14.77 18.66 -8.52
C ASP A 179 13.28 18.44 -8.20
N ILE A 180 12.47 19.48 -8.38
CA ILE A 180 11.03 19.42 -8.11
C ILE A 180 10.29 18.43 -9.02
N ARG A 181 10.87 18.02 -10.15
CA ARG A 181 10.25 17.09 -11.10
C ARG A 181 10.46 15.63 -10.74
N SER A 182 11.33 15.35 -9.77
CA SER A 182 11.77 13.99 -9.44
C SER A 182 11.80 13.83 -7.94
N VAL A 183 10.92 12.97 -7.42
CA VAL A 183 10.88 12.66 -5.99
C VAL A 183 10.93 11.16 -5.78
N LEU A 184 11.67 10.74 -4.74
CA LEU A 184 11.86 9.34 -4.36
C LEU A 184 11.26 9.09 -2.99
N PHE A 185 10.43 8.04 -2.89
CA PHE A 185 9.84 7.58 -1.64
C PHE A 185 10.22 6.13 -1.37
N HIS A 186 10.73 5.89 -0.16
CA HIS A 186 11.03 4.58 0.35
C HIS A 186 9.83 4.08 1.13
N PHE A 187 9.27 2.97 0.70
CA PHE A 187 8.17 2.30 1.38
C PHE A 187 8.64 0.95 1.89
N ARG A 188 8.40 0.66 3.17
CA ARG A 188 8.57 -0.66 3.76
C ARG A 188 7.21 -1.33 3.90
N TYR A 189 7.07 -2.46 3.22
CA TYR A 189 5.94 -3.37 3.34
C TYR A 189 6.30 -4.46 4.34
N SER A 190 5.41 -4.74 5.29
CA SER A 190 5.46 -5.91 6.15
C SER A 190 4.26 -6.79 5.84
N ILE A 191 4.51 -8.01 5.38
CA ILE A 191 3.49 -9.05 5.19
C ILE A 191 3.68 -10.05 6.33
N SER A 192 2.67 -10.18 7.18
CA SER A 192 2.75 -11.03 8.37
C SER A 192 1.57 -11.98 8.46
N GLU A 193 1.81 -13.15 9.04
CA GLU A 193 0.72 -14.02 9.48
C GLU A 193 -0.08 -13.35 10.59
N LEU A 194 -1.40 -13.49 10.54
CA LEU A 194 -2.23 -13.03 11.64
C LEU A 194 -1.91 -13.81 12.92
N PRO A 195 -1.94 -13.16 14.10
CA PRO A 195 -1.82 -13.87 15.37
C PRO A 195 -2.88 -14.97 15.47
N GLY A 196 -2.49 -16.14 15.99
CA GLY A 196 -3.42 -17.24 16.22
C GLY A 196 -4.58 -16.85 17.16
N PRO A 197 -5.69 -17.61 17.13
CA PRO A 197 -6.84 -17.35 17.99
C PRO A 197 -6.40 -17.33 19.46
N GLY A 198 -6.56 -16.18 20.11
CA GLY A 198 -6.21 -15.98 21.52
C GLY A 198 -5.24 -14.84 21.81
N VAL A 199 -4.61 -14.23 20.78
CA VAL A 199 -3.92 -12.95 20.95
C VAL A 199 -4.94 -11.84 20.71
N PRO A 200 -5.38 -11.09 21.74
CA PRO A 200 -6.32 -10.01 21.52
C PRO A 200 -5.68 -8.97 20.60
N CYS A 201 -6.32 -8.69 19.46
CA CYS A 201 -6.08 -7.47 18.71
C CYS A 201 -6.43 -6.30 19.64
N THR A 202 -5.43 -5.69 20.27
CA THR A 202 -5.58 -4.43 21.01
C THR A 202 -5.70 -3.28 20.02
N PHE A 203 -6.68 -3.36 19.11
CA PHE A 203 -7.01 -2.27 18.21
C PHE A 203 -8.01 -1.36 18.92
N GLY A 204 -7.54 -0.19 19.35
CA GLY A 204 -8.36 1.02 19.52
C GLY A 204 -9.47 1.04 20.58
N ARG A 205 -9.73 -0.02 21.36
CA ARG A 205 -10.62 0.10 22.53
C ARG A 205 -9.87 0.81 23.66
N ARG A 206 -9.93 2.15 23.68
CA ARG A 206 -9.76 2.86 24.95
C ARG A 206 -10.72 2.21 25.96
N PRO A 207 -10.25 1.83 27.17
CA PRO A 207 -11.16 1.37 28.20
C PRO A 207 -12.18 2.48 28.42
N ARG A 208 -13.46 2.17 28.27
CA ARG A 208 -14.52 3.05 28.77
C ARG A 208 -14.24 3.20 30.26
N GLY A 209 -13.77 4.38 30.66
CA GLY A 209 -13.61 4.71 32.06
C GLY A 209 -14.93 4.42 32.77
N THR A 210 -14.87 3.56 33.76
CA THR A 210 -15.92 3.41 34.76
C THR A 210 -16.13 4.78 35.39
N ALA A 211 -17.32 5.35 35.20
CA ALA A 211 -17.78 6.45 36.03
C ALA A 211 -17.83 5.93 37.47
N ALA A 212 -16.90 6.37 38.30
CA ALA A 212 -17.02 6.28 39.75
C ALA A 212 -18.01 7.36 40.20
N GLY A 213 -18.83 7.00 41.20
CA GLY A 213 -19.96 7.75 41.72
C GLY A 213 -19.62 9.00 42.51
#